data_AF-A0A948QBW8-F1
#
_entry.id   AF-A0A948QBW8-F1
#
_cell.length_a   1.000
_cell.length_b   1.000
_cell.length_c   1.000
_cell.angle_alpha   90.00
_cell.angle_beta   90.00
_cell.angle_gamma   90.00
#
_symmetry.space_group_name_H-M   'P 1'
#
loop_
_entity.id
_entity.type
_entity.pdbx_description
1 polymer ?
#
loop_
_entity_poly.entity_id
_entity_poly.type
_entity_poly.pdbx_seq_one_letter_code
_entity_poly.pdbx_strand_id
1 'polypeptide(L)'
;MTMIDIKNITVKSDGNPFGTHRVIEPKDVLPQPALKIDNNMDYIYDNEMLIEVETLNIDSASFTQLKEVNNNDEEKIKEMILKIVEERGKMQNPVTGSGGMLRGTVIKIGSKFKGKTKLKEGDKIASLVSLSLTPLKIDEIIGFKEGTEQINVKARAIIFESGIYAKLPKDMQESLALAVLDVAGAPAQTARLVKPGDTVAIIGAAGKSGILCAYEAKRRAGITGKIIGITGRDKSLQKMKDMKF
;
A
#
# COMPACT_ATOMS: atom_id res chain seq x y z
N MET A 1 -6.08 28.06 -3.77
CA MET A 1 -5.28 27.23 -4.69
C MET A 1 -6.21 26.18 -5.27
N THR A 2 -6.37 26.20 -6.59
CA THR A 2 -7.51 25.64 -7.33
C THR A 2 -7.61 24.12 -7.20
N MET A 3 -8.80 23.64 -6.81
CA MET A 3 -9.24 22.28 -7.16
C MET A 3 -9.02 22.13 -8.66
N ILE A 4 -8.11 21.25 -9.08
CA ILE A 4 -8.01 20.90 -10.49
C ILE A 4 -9.37 20.31 -10.86
N ASP A 5 -10.08 20.99 -11.75
CA ASP A 5 -11.37 20.56 -12.24
C ASP A 5 -11.14 19.21 -12.94
N ILE A 6 -11.54 18.13 -12.28
CA ILE A 6 -11.36 16.73 -12.71
C ILE A 6 -11.82 16.52 -14.16
N LYS A 7 -12.70 17.39 -14.65
CA LYS A 7 -13.19 17.44 -16.03
C LYS A 7 -12.11 17.75 -17.09
N ASN A 8 -10.99 18.36 -16.72
CA ASN A 8 -9.94 18.82 -17.65
C ASN A 8 -8.65 18.00 -17.63
N ILE A 9 -8.62 16.83 -16.98
CA ILE A 9 -7.44 15.95 -17.01
C ILE A 9 -7.24 15.42 -18.43
N THR A 10 -6.07 15.69 -19.00
CA THR A 10 -5.71 15.22 -20.34
C THR A 10 -5.45 13.72 -20.32
N VAL A 11 -5.98 12.97 -21.29
CA VAL A 11 -5.71 11.53 -21.43
C VAL A 11 -4.74 11.31 -22.59
N LYS A 12 -3.57 10.74 -22.28
CA LYS A 12 -2.54 10.34 -23.25
C LYS A 12 -2.75 8.88 -23.67
N SER A 13 -2.36 8.52 -24.88
CA SER A 13 -2.38 7.12 -25.35
C SER A 13 -1.08 6.39 -25.05
N ASP A 14 -1.12 5.06 -25.18
CA ASP A 14 0.04 4.17 -25.28
C ASP A 14 0.92 4.11 -24.02
N GLY A 15 0.27 4.15 -22.85
CA GLY A 15 0.96 3.87 -21.60
C GLY A 15 1.44 2.42 -21.52
N ASN A 16 2.57 2.21 -20.86
CA ASN A 16 3.09 0.89 -20.54
C ASN A 16 2.35 0.31 -19.31
N PRO A 17 1.89 -0.95 -19.32
CA PRO A 17 1.17 -1.55 -18.20
C PRO A 17 1.93 -1.54 -16.86
N PHE A 18 3.25 -1.51 -16.91
CA PHE A 18 4.16 -1.50 -15.76
C PHE A 18 4.67 -0.10 -15.40
N GLY A 19 4.23 0.95 -16.10
CA GLY A 19 4.52 2.34 -15.74
C GLY A 19 5.88 2.89 -16.21
N THR A 20 6.64 2.16 -17.03
CA THR A 20 7.97 2.60 -17.50
C THR A 20 7.94 3.93 -18.27
N HIS A 21 6.80 4.27 -18.89
CA HIS A 21 6.60 5.55 -19.59
C HIS A 21 6.61 6.77 -18.67
N ARG A 22 6.53 6.59 -17.35
CA ARG A 22 6.71 7.66 -16.36
C ARG A 22 8.12 7.71 -15.77
N VAL A 23 9.02 6.81 -16.14
CA VAL A 23 10.38 6.81 -15.58
C VAL A 23 11.21 7.94 -16.21
N ILE A 24 11.79 8.78 -15.35
CA ILE A 24 12.65 9.90 -15.77
C ILE A 24 14.12 9.46 -15.71
N GLU A 25 14.54 8.89 -14.58
CA GLU A 25 15.94 8.51 -14.36
C GLU A 25 16.10 7.33 -13.38
N PRO A 26 16.97 6.35 -13.69
CA PRO A 26 17.56 6.08 -15.01
C PRO A 26 16.46 5.66 -16.02
N LYS A 27 16.69 5.86 -17.32
CA LYS A 27 15.75 5.38 -18.35
C LYS A 27 15.75 3.85 -18.42
N ASP A 28 14.69 3.29 -19.00
CA ASP A 28 14.55 1.85 -19.31
C ASP A 28 14.52 0.90 -18.10
N VAL A 29 14.28 1.42 -16.90
CA VAL A 29 14.00 0.60 -15.71
C VAL A 29 12.52 0.64 -15.34
N LEU A 30 12.09 -0.25 -14.44
CA LEU A 30 10.75 -0.18 -13.84
C LEU A 30 10.63 1.00 -12.88
N PRO A 31 9.41 1.50 -12.59
CA PRO A 31 9.22 2.63 -11.68
C PRO A 31 9.79 2.42 -10.28
N GLN A 32 9.82 1.19 -9.76
CA GLN A 32 10.34 0.90 -8.42
C GLN A 32 11.84 1.17 -8.25
N PRO A 33 12.75 0.63 -9.10
CA PRO A 33 14.17 0.95 -9.05
C PRO A 33 14.54 2.34 -9.57
N ALA A 34 13.63 3.03 -10.29
CA ALA A 34 13.90 4.40 -10.76
C ALA A 34 14.22 5.35 -9.59
N LEU A 35 15.20 6.24 -9.79
CA LEU A 35 15.49 7.33 -8.85
C LEU A 35 14.36 8.37 -8.91
N LYS A 36 13.89 8.69 -10.12
CA LYS A 36 12.86 9.69 -10.35
C LYS A 36 11.81 9.22 -11.36
N ILE A 37 10.55 9.47 -11.03
CA ILE A 37 9.41 9.25 -11.91
C ILE A 37 8.56 10.51 -12.07
N ASP A 38 7.88 10.61 -13.20
CA ASP A 38 6.93 11.67 -13.52
C ASP A 38 5.64 11.50 -12.72
N ASN A 39 5.47 12.38 -11.73
CA ASN A 39 4.27 12.50 -10.91
C ASN A 39 3.39 13.69 -11.30
N ASN A 40 3.45 14.15 -12.56
CA ASN A 40 2.51 15.13 -13.04
C ASN A 40 1.08 14.54 -13.06
N MET A 41 0.16 15.26 -12.41
CA MET A 41 -1.25 14.88 -12.21
C MET A 41 -2.21 15.62 -13.14
N ASP A 42 -1.71 16.47 -14.05
CA ASP A 42 -2.51 17.19 -15.04
C ASP A 42 -2.94 16.27 -16.20
N TYR A 43 -2.32 15.10 -16.31
CA TYR A 43 -2.68 14.07 -17.27
C TYR A 43 -2.57 12.65 -16.69
N ILE A 44 -3.32 11.74 -17.31
CA ILE A 44 -3.16 10.29 -17.15
C ILE A 44 -2.97 9.63 -18.50
N TYR A 45 -2.45 8.42 -18.50
CA TYR A 45 -2.49 7.55 -19.68
C TYR A 45 -3.80 6.74 -19.73
N ASP A 46 -4.15 6.29 -20.92
CA ASP A 46 -5.35 5.49 -21.19
C ASP A 46 -5.40 4.14 -20.44
N ASN A 47 -4.27 3.68 -19.90
CA ASN A 47 -4.12 2.49 -19.09
C ASN A 47 -3.87 2.78 -17.58
N GLU A 48 -4.07 4.02 -17.14
CA GLU A 48 -3.83 4.46 -15.77
C GLU A 48 -5.11 4.76 -15.00
N MET A 49 -5.00 4.77 -13.67
CA MET A 49 -6.07 5.15 -12.76
C MET A 49 -5.58 6.24 -11.82
N LEU A 50 -6.27 7.39 -11.83
CA LEU A 50 -6.01 8.49 -10.92
C LEU A 50 -6.80 8.32 -9.62
N ILE A 51 -6.10 8.48 -8.50
CA ILE A 51 -6.62 8.34 -7.15
C ILE A 51 -6.48 9.67 -6.41
N GLU A 52 -7.55 10.13 -5.79
CA GLU A 52 -7.49 11.14 -4.72
C GLU A 52 -7.13 10.43 -3.43
N VAL A 53 -5.97 10.74 -2.87
CA VAL A 53 -5.40 10.06 -1.73
C VAL A 53 -5.76 10.79 -0.45
N GLU A 54 -6.38 10.05 0.48
CA GLU A 54 -6.78 10.56 1.80
C GLU A 54 -5.74 10.19 2.87
N THR A 55 -5.09 9.04 2.71
CA THR A 55 -4.15 8.51 3.70
C THR A 55 -3.01 7.75 3.05
N LEU A 56 -1.80 8.00 3.52
CA LEU A 56 -0.61 7.19 3.26
C LEU A 56 -0.33 6.34 4.50
N ASN A 57 -0.16 5.04 4.31
CA ASN A 57 0.37 4.12 5.32
C ASN A 57 1.86 3.94 5.01
N ILE A 58 2.72 4.65 5.75
CA ILE A 58 4.16 4.50 5.59
C ILE A 58 4.57 3.17 6.22
N ASP A 59 5.41 2.40 5.54
CA ASP A 59 5.83 1.11 6.08
C ASP A 59 6.60 1.28 7.40
N SER A 60 6.47 0.31 8.31
CA SER A 60 7.02 0.43 9.66
C SER A 60 8.54 0.65 9.71
N ALA A 61 9.30 0.11 8.75
CA ALA A 61 10.74 0.30 8.69
C ALA A 61 11.07 1.76 8.31
N SER A 62 10.45 2.27 7.25
CA SER A 62 10.58 3.69 6.87
C SER A 62 10.14 4.63 7.98
N PHE A 63 9.00 4.35 8.62
CA PHE A 63 8.44 5.24 9.63
C PHE A 63 9.33 5.30 10.89
N THR A 64 9.83 4.15 11.33
CA THR A 64 10.79 4.07 12.46
C THR A 64 12.07 4.84 12.13
N GLN A 65 12.64 4.60 10.95
CA GLN A 65 13.86 5.27 10.51
C GLN A 65 13.68 6.79 10.44
N LEU A 66 12.56 7.27 9.86
CA LEU A 66 12.25 8.70 9.78
C LEU A 66 12.06 9.33 11.16
N LYS A 67 11.45 8.61 12.11
CA LYS A 67 11.31 9.07 13.49
C LYS A 67 12.65 9.21 14.20
N GLU A 68 13.52 8.20 14.08
CA GLU A 68 14.83 8.19 14.74
C GLU A 68 15.70 9.35 14.28
N VAL A 69 15.84 9.57 12.97
CA VAL A 69 16.70 10.64 12.44
C VAL A 69 16.17 12.05 12.72
N ASN A 70 14.86 12.18 12.95
CA ASN A 70 14.22 13.45 13.26
C ASN A 70 13.91 13.64 14.75
N ASN A 71 14.40 12.75 15.63
CA ASN A 71 14.13 12.80 17.08
C ASN A 71 12.62 12.84 17.42
N ASN A 72 11.80 12.11 16.67
CA ASN A 72 10.33 12.10 16.77
C ASN A 72 9.64 13.46 16.52
N ASP A 73 10.33 14.42 15.89
CA ASP A 73 9.75 15.70 15.48
C ASP A 73 8.82 15.51 14.28
N GLU A 74 7.52 15.63 14.52
CA GLU A 74 6.49 15.41 13.49
C GLU A 74 6.62 16.36 12.30
N GLU A 75 6.97 17.63 12.52
CA GLU A 75 7.09 18.59 11.42
C GLU A 75 8.28 18.26 10.54
N LYS A 76 9.42 17.89 11.12
CA LYS A 76 10.59 17.44 10.34
C LYS A 76 10.32 16.15 9.57
N ILE A 77 9.53 15.23 10.12
CA ILE A 77 9.12 14.01 9.41
C ILE A 77 8.24 14.39 8.20
N LYS A 78 7.30 15.34 8.35
CA LYS A 78 6.47 15.82 7.23
C LYS A 78 7.34 16.45 6.14
N GLU A 79 8.25 17.35 6.51
CA GLU A 79 9.20 17.99 5.58
C GLU A 79 10.03 16.95 4.81
N MET A 80 10.53 15.93 5.52
CA MET A 80 11.33 14.87 4.90
C MET A 80 10.51 14.04 3.90
N ILE A 81 9.25 13.72 4.22
CA ILE A 81 8.36 12.98 3.32
C ILE A 81 8.06 13.82 2.06
N LEU A 82 7.73 15.10 2.23
CA LEU A 82 7.49 16.01 1.11
C LEU A 82 8.71 16.10 0.21
N LYS A 83 9.91 16.28 0.80
CA LYS A 83 11.17 16.33 0.07
C LYS A 83 11.45 15.04 -0.71
N ILE A 84 11.26 13.87 -0.11
CA ILE A 84 11.44 12.58 -0.79
C ILE A 84 10.51 12.48 -2.00
N VAL A 85 9.23 12.85 -1.83
CA VAL A 85 8.23 12.78 -2.91
C VAL A 85 8.52 13.80 -4.01
N GLU A 86 8.98 15.00 -3.67
CA GLU A 86 9.37 16.04 -4.63
C GLU A 86 10.59 15.63 -5.45
N GLU A 87 11.61 15.07 -4.80
CA GLU A 87 12.83 14.62 -5.47
C GLU A 87 12.59 13.43 -6.39
N ARG A 88 11.79 12.45 -5.93
CA ARG A 88 11.63 11.14 -6.61
C ARG A 88 10.35 10.99 -7.42
N GLY A 89 9.35 11.85 -7.19
CA GLY A 89 8.00 11.70 -7.74
C GLY A 89 7.18 10.57 -7.10
N LYS A 90 7.66 9.99 -6.01
CA LYS A 90 7.08 8.81 -5.33
C LYS A 90 7.59 8.74 -3.89
N MET A 91 6.85 8.08 -3.01
CA MET A 91 7.35 7.84 -1.65
C MET A 91 8.22 6.58 -1.65
N GLN A 92 9.54 6.79 -1.73
CA GLN A 92 10.54 5.75 -1.55
C GLN A 92 11.61 6.27 -0.60
N ASN A 93 11.63 5.75 0.62
CA ASN A 93 12.64 6.11 1.60
C ASN A 93 14.04 5.74 1.05
N PRO A 94 14.99 6.70 0.95
CA PRO A 94 16.33 6.44 0.42
C PRO A 94 17.14 5.41 1.22
N VAL A 95 16.85 5.25 2.52
CA VAL A 95 17.61 4.39 3.42
C VAL A 95 17.09 2.96 3.38
N THR A 96 15.78 2.78 3.43
CA THR A 96 15.15 1.44 3.51
C THR A 96 14.71 0.90 2.15
N GLY A 97 14.55 1.77 1.14
CA GLY A 97 14.03 1.42 -0.18
C GLY A 97 12.52 1.16 -0.23
N SER A 98 11.83 1.24 0.90
CA SER A 98 10.41 0.99 1.06
C SER A 98 9.57 2.27 0.95
N GLY A 99 8.25 2.15 0.89
CA GLY A 99 7.33 3.28 0.71
C GLY A 99 6.04 3.11 1.49
N GLY A 100 5.40 1.94 1.38
CA GLY A 100 4.13 1.62 2.04
C GLY A 100 2.96 1.59 1.07
N MET A 101 1.75 1.92 1.53
CA MET A 101 0.52 1.84 0.74
C MET A 101 -0.30 3.13 0.84
N LEU A 102 -1.29 3.31 -0.05
CA LEU A 102 -2.26 4.40 0.04
C LEU A 102 -3.69 3.89 0.20
N ARG A 103 -4.52 4.76 0.77
CA ARG A 103 -5.99 4.70 0.69
C ARG A 103 -6.48 5.96 -0.02
N GLY A 104 -7.43 5.78 -0.92
CA GLY A 104 -8.06 6.90 -1.60
C GLY A 104 -9.32 6.53 -2.37
N THR A 105 -9.81 7.49 -3.13
CA THR A 105 -10.98 7.36 -3.98
C THR A 105 -10.57 7.45 -5.44
N VAL A 106 -11.13 6.57 -6.28
CA VAL A 106 -10.89 6.60 -7.73
C VAL A 106 -11.54 7.83 -8.33
N ILE A 107 -10.76 8.68 -8.98
CA ILE A 107 -11.25 9.91 -9.61
C ILE A 107 -11.41 9.74 -11.11
N LYS A 108 -10.47 9.05 -11.76
CA LYS A 108 -10.48 8.82 -13.20
C LYS A 108 -9.88 7.48 -13.53
N ILE A 109 -10.49 6.77 -14.49
CA ILE A 109 -9.95 5.54 -15.04
C ILE A 109 -9.74 5.74 -16.54
N GLY A 110 -8.54 5.44 -17.04
CA GLY A 110 -8.24 5.44 -18.47
C GLY A 110 -9.10 4.43 -19.24
N SER A 111 -9.38 4.71 -20.51
CA SER A 111 -10.30 3.91 -21.34
C SER A 111 -9.87 2.45 -21.51
N LYS A 112 -8.56 2.19 -21.68
CA LYS A 112 -8.01 0.82 -21.78
C LYS A 112 -8.03 0.09 -20.43
N PHE A 113 -7.98 0.83 -19.32
CA PHE A 113 -8.07 0.23 -17.99
C PHE A 113 -9.52 -0.10 -17.59
N LYS A 114 -10.52 0.69 -18.03
CA LYS A 114 -11.95 0.42 -17.72
C LYS A 114 -12.42 -1.00 -18.09
N GLY A 115 -11.88 -1.59 -19.16
CA GLY A 115 -12.20 -2.96 -19.57
C GLY A 115 -11.52 -4.07 -18.76
N LYS A 116 -10.52 -3.73 -17.92
CA LYS A 116 -9.69 -4.67 -17.15
C LYS A 116 -9.96 -4.63 -15.65
N THR A 117 -10.82 -3.71 -15.20
CA THR A 117 -11.19 -3.55 -13.79
C THR A 117 -12.69 -3.57 -13.58
N LYS A 118 -13.11 -4.00 -12.38
CA LYS A 118 -14.50 -3.88 -11.92
C LYS A 118 -14.75 -2.58 -11.15
N LEU A 119 -13.71 -1.77 -10.93
CA LEU A 119 -13.82 -0.49 -10.23
C LEU A 119 -14.55 0.55 -11.07
N LYS A 120 -15.19 1.49 -10.37
CA LYS A 120 -15.81 2.68 -10.95
C LYS A 120 -15.20 3.94 -10.34
N GLU A 121 -15.28 5.03 -11.08
CA GLU A 121 -15.03 6.36 -10.52
C GLU A 121 -15.94 6.58 -9.30
N GLY A 122 -15.37 7.07 -8.18
CA GLY A 122 -16.01 7.18 -6.87
C GLY A 122 -15.81 5.98 -5.93
N ASP A 123 -15.26 4.86 -6.41
CA ASP A 123 -14.97 3.73 -5.52
C ASP A 123 -13.78 4.04 -4.60
N LYS A 124 -13.92 3.70 -3.31
CA LYS A 124 -12.82 3.72 -2.35
C LYS A 124 -11.95 2.48 -2.48
N ILE A 125 -10.64 2.68 -2.46
CA ILE A 125 -9.66 1.61 -2.60
C ILE A 125 -8.52 1.73 -1.59
N ALA A 126 -7.83 0.63 -1.37
CA ALA A 126 -6.47 0.62 -0.86
C ALA A 126 -5.54 0.03 -1.94
N SER A 127 -4.34 0.61 -2.09
CA SER A 127 -3.32 -0.01 -2.93
C SER A 127 -2.80 -1.26 -2.24
N LEU A 128 -2.49 -2.30 -3.03
CA LEU A 128 -1.71 -3.47 -2.62
C LEU A 128 -0.35 -3.49 -3.32
N VAL A 129 0.02 -2.35 -3.90
CA VAL A 129 1.32 -2.06 -4.48
C VAL A 129 1.99 -0.93 -3.69
N SER A 130 3.32 -0.97 -3.72
CA SER A 130 4.16 -0.07 -2.94
C SER A 130 4.09 1.37 -3.45
N LEU A 131 4.10 2.33 -2.54
CA LEU A 131 4.32 3.73 -2.87
C LEU A 131 5.68 3.98 -3.54
N SER A 132 6.65 3.08 -3.39
CA SER A 132 7.98 3.20 -4.01
C SER A 132 8.01 3.02 -5.53
N LEU A 133 6.89 2.67 -6.15
CA LEU A 133 6.71 2.63 -7.61
C LEU A 133 5.53 3.49 -8.08
N THR A 134 4.76 4.04 -7.14
CA THR A 134 3.49 4.73 -7.41
C THR A 134 3.77 6.22 -7.59
N PRO A 135 3.51 6.82 -8.78
CA PRO A 135 3.55 8.26 -8.93
C PRO A 135 2.65 8.93 -7.90
N LEU A 136 3.22 9.83 -7.11
CA LEU A 136 2.56 10.46 -5.97
C LEU A 136 2.90 11.94 -5.97
N LYS A 137 1.87 12.79 -5.82
CA LYS A 137 2.01 14.22 -5.61
C LYS A 137 1.24 14.59 -4.35
N ILE A 138 1.94 15.12 -3.35
CA ILE A 138 1.35 15.58 -2.11
C ILE A 138 1.21 17.09 -2.19
N ASP A 139 -0.02 17.58 -2.09
CA ASP A 139 -0.31 19.00 -2.04
C ASP A 139 -0.23 19.51 -0.58
N GLU A 140 -0.67 18.70 0.38
CA GLU A 140 -0.65 19.04 1.81
C GLU A 140 -0.59 17.78 2.69
N ILE A 141 0.19 17.82 3.78
CA ILE A 141 0.09 16.85 4.86
C ILE A 141 -0.75 17.43 5.99
N ILE A 142 -1.90 16.81 6.25
CA ILE A 142 -2.88 17.27 7.26
C ILE A 142 -2.40 16.91 8.67
N GLY A 143 -1.84 15.71 8.85
CA GLY A 143 -1.33 15.27 10.15
C GLY A 143 -1.15 13.76 10.27
N PHE A 144 -0.53 13.34 11.37
CA PHE A 144 -0.36 11.94 11.73
C PHE A 144 -1.59 11.40 12.44
N LYS A 145 -1.86 10.11 12.27
CA LYS A 145 -2.85 9.41 13.07
C LYS A 145 -2.16 8.77 14.26
N GLU A 146 -2.55 9.22 15.45
CA GLU A 146 -1.96 8.81 16.72
C GLU A 146 -1.90 7.28 16.87
N GLY A 147 -0.75 6.78 17.33
CA GLY A 147 -0.52 5.35 17.56
C GLY A 147 -0.41 4.49 16.29
N THR A 148 -0.27 5.11 15.11
CA THR A 148 -0.15 4.40 13.82
C THR A 148 0.93 5.01 12.93
N GLU A 149 1.30 4.30 11.87
CA GLU A 149 2.20 4.76 10.80
C GLU A 149 1.43 5.45 9.65
N GLN A 150 0.23 5.96 9.93
CA GLN A 150 -0.66 6.58 8.94
C GLN A 150 -0.58 8.10 8.97
N ILE A 151 -0.60 8.70 7.78
CA ILE A 151 -0.55 10.14 7.56
C ILE A 151 -1.74 10.53 6.70
N ASN A 152 -2.53 11.49 7.16
CA ASN A 152 -3.61 12.08 6.38
C ASN A 152 -3.06 13.16 5.46
N VAL A 153 -3.46 13.13 4.20
CA VAL A 153 -2.90 14.00 3.15
C VAL A 153 -4.00 14.51 2.22
N LYS A 154 -3.73 15.64 1.56
CA LYS A 154 -4.35 15.99 0.28
C LYS A 154 -3.32 15.67 -0.79
N ALA A 155 -3.53 14.59 -1.52
CA ALA A 155 -2.56 14.10 -2.47
C ALA A 155 -3.26 13.38 -3.61
N ARG A 156 -2.54 13.20 -4.71
CA ARG A 156 -2.99 12.45 -5.86
C ARG A 156 -1.95 11.42 -6.24
N ALA A 157 -2.41 10.27 -6.69
CA ALA A 157 -1.55 9.16 -7.07
C ALA A 157 -2.07 8.44 -8.31
N ILE A 158 -1.17 7.75 -8.99
CA ILE A 158 -1.49 6.97 -10.19
C ILE A 158 -1.23 5.50 -9.93
N ILE A 159 -2.25 4.68 -10.18
CA ILE A 159 -2.12 3.23 -10.22
C ILE A 159 -2.03 2.79 -11.67
N PHE A 160 -0.96 2.05 -11.98
CA PHE A 160 -0.75 1.45 -13.29
C PHE A 160 -1.66 0.24 -13.51
N GLU A 161 -1.82 -0.14 -14.78
CA GLU A 161 -2.63 -1.30 -15.18
C GLU A 161 -2.21 -2.59 -14.44
N SER A 162 -0.91 -2.84 -14.28
CA SER A 162 -0.40 -4.02 -13.56
C SER A 162 -0.53 -3.90 -12.03
N GLY A 163 -0.96 -2.74 -11.53
CA GLY A 163 -1.06 -2.45 -10.10
C GLY A 163 -2.19 -3.22 -9.43
N ILE A 164 -1.90 -3.83 -8.29
CA ILE A 164 -2.89 -4.54 -7.47
C ILE A 164 -3.50 -3.56 -6.46
N TYR A 165 -4.80 -3.66 -6.27
CA TYR A 165 -5.58 -2.88 -5.32
C TYR A 165 -6.76 -3.70 -4.81
N ALA A 166 -7.35 -3.23 -3.71
CA ALA A 166 -8.59 -3.77 -3.17
C ALA A 166 -9.62 -2.66 -3.04
N LYS A 167 -10.85 -2.94 -3.49
CA LYS A 167 -12.01 -2.10 -3.18
C LYS A 167 -12.31 -2.23 -1.68
N LEU A 168 -12.47 -1.10 -0.99
CA LEU A 168 -12.76 -1.14 0.43
C LEU A 168 -14.18 -1.69 0.68
N PRO A 169 -14.33 -2.63 1.64
CA PRO A 169 -15.63 -3.18 2.02
C PRO A 169 -16.52 -2.11 2.65
N LYS A 170 -17.84 -2.26 2.49
CA LYS A 170 -18.85 -1.39 3.13
C LYS A 170 -19.36 -1.94 4.46
N ASP A 171 -19.10 -3.21 4.72
CA ASP A 171 -19.54 -4.00 5.88
C ASP A 171 -18.52 -4.05 7.03
N MET A 172 -17.44 -3.25 6.94
CA MET A 172 -16.36 -3.21 7.91
C MET A 172 -15.81 -1.78 8.08
N GLN A 173 -15.29 -1.47 9.27
CA GLN A 173 -14.57 -0.22 9.51
C GLN A 173 -13.34 -0.12 8.61
N GLU A 174 -13.16 1.01 7.92
CA GLU A 174 -12.03 1.22 7.00
C GLU A 174 -10.67 1.03 7.68
N SER A 175 -10.53 1.43 8.95
CA SER A 175 -9.30 1.23 9.73
C SER A 175 -8.92 -0.25 9.89
N LEU A 176 -9.91 -1.12 10.08
CA LEU A 176 -9.72 -2.57 10.16
C LEU A 176 -9.39 -3.16 8.80
N ALA A 177 -10.12 -2.74 7.76
CA ALA A 177 -9.86 -3.20 6.39
C ALA A 177 -8.42 -2.87 5.96
N LEU A 178 -7.95 -1.65 6.21
CA LEU A 178 -6.57 -1.25 5.93
C LEU A 178 -5.55 -2.09 6.70
N ALA A 179 -5.78 -2.32 8.00
CA ALA A 179 -4.87 -3.10 8.83
C ALA A 179 -4.71 -4.55 8.34
N VAL A 180 -5.75 -5.11 7.72
CA VAL A 180 -5.70 -6.45 7.09
C VAL A 180 -5.04 -6.39 5.72
N LEU A 181 -5.38 -5.40 4.90
CA LEU A 181 -4.87 -5.26 3.53
C LEU A 181 -3.35 -4.98 3.49
N ASP A 182 -2.83 -4.24 4.47
CA ASP A 182 -1.39 -3.97 4.62
C ASP A 182 -0.53 -5.24 4.75
N VAL A 183 -1.12 -6.30 5.30
CA VAL A 183 -0.44 -7.59 5.49
C VAL A 183 -1.04 -8.71 4.62
N ALA A 184 -1.91 -8.39 3.66
CA ALA A 184 -2.66 -9.39 2.88
C ALA A 184 -1.78 -10.30 2.02
N GLY A 185 -0.57 -9.85 1.68
CA GLY A 185 0.42 -10.67 0.99
C GLY A 185 0.87 -11.89 1.80
N ALA A 186 0.92 -11.77 3.14
CA ALA A 186 1.38 -12.84 4.02
C ALA A 186 0.46 -14.08 3.98
N PRO A 187 -0.86 -14.00 4.25
CA PRO A 187 -1.74 -15.16 4.12
C PRO A 187 -1.87 -15.64 2.68
N ALA A 188 -1.81 -14.76 1.67
CA ALA A 188 -1.81 -15.18 0.27
C ALA A 188 -0.59 -16.05 -0.07
N GLN A 189 0.59 -15.72 0.48
CA GLN A 189 1.79 -16.52 0.33
C GLN A 189 1.68 -17.83 1.13
N THR A 190 1.13 -17.79 2.35
CA THR A 190 0.83 -19.01 3.12
C THR A 190 -0.07 -19.97 2.35
N ALA A 191 -1.12 -19.46 1.69
CA ALA A 191 -2.03 -20.26 0.88
C ALA A 191 -1.34 -21.01 -0.27
N ARG A 192 -0.26 -20.44 -0.82
CA ARG A 192 0.53 -21.05 -1.90
C ARG A 192 1.52 -22.09 -1.40
N LEU A 193 2.09 -21.86 -0.22
CA LEU A 193 3.16 -22.69 0.33
C LEU A 193 2.63 -23.92 1.06
N VAL A 194 1.56 -23.77 1.84
CA VAL A 194 1.05 -24.83 2.73
C VAL A 194 0.20 -25.84 1.96
N LYS A 195 0.50 -27.11 2.17
CA LYS A 195 -0.20 -28.26 1.60
C LYS A 195 -0.89 -29.10 2.69
N PRO A 196 -1.89 -29.92 2.34
CA PRO A 196 -2.54 -30.83 3.29
C PRO A 196 -1.53 -31.74 4.01
N GLY A 197 -1.64 -31.84 5.34
CA GLY A 197 -0.75 -32.63 6.19
C GLY A 197 0.53 -31.93 6.66
N ASP A 198 0.81 -30.71 6.18
CA ASP A 198 2.02 -29.98 6.58
C ASP A 198 2.03 -29.63 8.07
N THR A 199 3.24 -29.61 8.64
CA THR A 199 3.51 -28.96 9.94
C THR A 199 4.10 -27.58 9.69
N VAL A 200 3.39 -26.53 10.12
CA VAL A 200 3.74 -25.14 9.85
C VAL A 200 4.05 -24.41 11.15
N ALA A 201 5.26 -23.87 11.28
CA ALA A 201 5.65 -23.00 12.38
C ALA A 201 5.53 -21.53 11.98
N ILE A 202 4.87 -20.72 12.81
CA ILE A 202 4.64 -19.29 12.57
C ILE A 202 5.26 -18.48 13.70
N ILE A 203 6.31 -17.73 13.38
CA ILE A 203 6.97 -16.81 14.31
C ILE A 203 6.18 -15.50 14.36
N GLY A 204 5.88 -15.01 15.55
CA GLY A 204 5.05 -13.81 15.72
C GLY A 204 3.56 -14.08 15.48
N ALA A 205 3.09 -15.30 15.79
CA ALA A 205 1.76 -15.77 15.41
C ALA A 205 0.59 -14.91 15.95
N ALA A 206 0.79 -14.16 17.04
CA ALA A 206 -0.20 -13.25 17.61
C ALA A 206 -0.20 -11.84 16.99
N GLY A 207 0.68 -11.56 16.04
CA GLY A 207 0.70 -10.31 15.28
C GLY A 207 -0.37 -10.30 14.17
N LYS A 208 -0.55 -9.14 13.52
CA LYS A 208 -1.56 -8.96 12.44
C LYS A 208 -1.39 -10.00 11.33
N SER A 209 -0.19 -10.07 10.75
CA SER A 209 0.16 -11.05 9.71
C SER A 209 0.13 -12.48 10.25
N GLY A 210 0.68 -12.71 11.44
CA GLY A 210 0.76 -14.02 12.08
C GLY A 210 -0.61 -14.68 12.27
N ILE A 211 -1.62 -13.93 12.72
CA ILE A 211 -2.98 -14.46 12.92
C ILE A 211 -3.60 -14.86 11.58
N LEU A 212 -3.44 -14.02 10.54
CA LEU A 212 -3.97 -14.31 9.21
C LEU A 212 -3.27 -15.52 8.57
N CYS A 213 -1.95 -15.62 8.73
CA CYS A 213 -1.19 -16.79 8.29
C CYS A 213 -1.60 -18.05 9.06
N ALA A 214 -1.84 -17.97 10.37
CA ALA A 214 -2.26 -19.12 11.17
C ALA A 214 -3.64 -19.63 10.73
N TYR A 215 -4.57 -18.71 10.49
CA TYR A 215 -5.88 -19.04 9.94
C TYR A 215 -5.78 -19.71 8.57
N GLU A 216 -5.04 -19.13 7.63
CA GLU A 216 -4.89 -19.69 6.29
C GLU A 216 -4.15 -21.03 6.30
N ALA A 217 -3.07 -21.13 7.08
CA ALA A 217 -2.29 -22.36 7.20
C ALA A 217 -3.15 -23.49 7.74
N LYS A 218 -3.97 -23.25 8.77
CA LYS A 218 -4.88 -24.27 9.31
C LYS A 218 -5.87 -24.76 8.25
N ARG A 219 -6.45 -23.83 7.47
CA ARG A 219 -7.39 -24.16 6.39
C ARG A 219 -6.74 -25.01 5.30
N ARG A 220 -5.47 -24.78 4.97
CA ARG A 220 -4.72 -25.50 3.91
C ARG A 220 -4.16 -26.84 4.38
N ALA A 221 -3.56 -26.85 5.56
CA ALA A 221 -2.94 -28.05 6.14
C ALA A 221 -3.99 -29.10 6.51
N GLY A 222 -5.23 -28.67 6.81
CA GLY A 222 -6.34 -29.57 7.09
C GLY A 222 -6.20 -30.29 8.44
N ILE A 223 -7.03 -31.31 8.64
CA ILE A 223 -7.16 -32.01 9.94
C ILE A 223 -5.91 -32.81 10.31
N THR A 224 -5.17 -33.28 9.31
CA THR A 224 -3.93 -34.03 9.48
C THR A 224 -2.69 -33.14 9.64
N GLY A 225 -2.82 -31.84 9.35
CA GLY A 225 -1.75 -30.88 9.49
C GLY A 225 -1.62 -30.34 10.92
N LYS A 226 -0.49 -29.68 11.21
CA LYS A 226 -0.21 -29.11 12.53
C LYS A 226 0.29 -27.68 12.42
N ILE A 227 -0.38 -26.76 13.11
CA ILE A 227 0.02 -25.34 13.15
C ILE A 227 0.64 -25.04 14.52
N ILE A 228 1.87 -24.53 14.52
CA ILE A 228 2.64 -24.19 15.72
C ILE A 228 2.86 -22.68 15.72
N GLY A 229 2.15 -21.96 16.58
CA GLY A 229 2.32 -20.52 16.77
C GLY A 229 3.37 -20.20 17.82
N ILE A 230 4.36 -19.39 17.48
CA ILE A 230 5.41 -18.91 18.40
C ILE A 230 5.16 -17.43 18.68
N THR A 231 5.12 -17.06 19.97
CA THR A 231 4.92 -15.67 20.41
C THR A 231 5.88 -15.33 21.53
N GLY A 232 6.25 -14.06 21.68
CA GLY A 232 7.21 -13.63 22.70
C GLY A 232 6.61 -13.27 24.07
N ARG A 233 5.29 -13.38 24.27
CA ARG A 233 4.60 -12.97 25.51
C ARG A 233 3.40 -13.86 25.83
N ASP A 234 3.23 -14.26 27.09
CA ASP A 234 2.12 -15.12 27.53
C ASP A 234 0.73 -14.56 27.22
N LYS A 235 0.55 -13.24 27.39
CA LYS A 235 -0.71 -12.56 27.01
C LYS A 235 -1.07 -12.73 25.53
N SER A 236 -0.05 -12.79 24.68
CA SER A 236 -0.24 -12.98 23.23
C SER A 236 -0.58 -14.43 22.91
N LEU A 237 0.03 -15.38 23.62
CA LEU A 237 -0.32 -16.79 23.55
C LEU A 237 -1.76 -17.05 23.99
N GLN A 238 -2.22 -16.42 25.07
CA GLN A 238 -3.60 -16.58 25.54
C GLN A 238 -4.61 -16.07 24.50
N LYS A 239 -4.39 -14.88 23.93
CA LYS A 239 -5.22 -14.36 22.83
C LYS A 239 -5.34 -15.34 21.67
N MET A 240 -4.24 -15.98 21.28
CA MET A 240 -4.24 -16.99 20.21
C MET A 240 -5.09 -18.20 20.57
N LYS A 241 -5.01 -18.69 21.81
CA LYS A 241 -5.83 -19.80 22.30
C LYS A 241 -7.33 -19.45 22.30
N ASP A 242 -7.66 -18.21 22.68
CA ASP A 242 -9.05 -17.74 22.76
C ASP A 242 -9.71 -17.59 21.39
N MET A 243 -8.93 -17.36 20.33
CA MET A 243 -9.45 -17.19 18.97
C MET A 243 -9.97 -18.50 18.34
N LYS A 244 -9.69 -19.66 18.95
CA LYS A 244 -10.22 -20.99 18.59
C LYS A 244 -10.13 -21.35 17.11
N PHE A 245 -9.21 -20.76 16.33
CA PHE A 245 -9.10 -21.13 14.93
C PHE A 245 -8.55 -22.52 14.76
#